data_AF-A0A833QLJ2-F1
#
_entry.id   AF-A0A833QLJ2-F1
#
_cell.length_a   1.000
_cell.length_b   1.000
_cell.length_c   1.000
_cell.angle_alpha   90.00
_cell.angle_beta   90.00
_cell.angle_gamma   90.00
#
_symmetry.space_group_name_H-M   'P 1'
#
loop_
_entity.id
_entity.type
_entity.pdbx_description
1 polymer ?
#
loop_
_entity_poly.entity_id
_entity_poly.type
_entity_poly.pdbx_seq_one_letter_code
_entity_poly.pdbx_strand_id
1 'polypeptide(L)'
;MGAMISNLAFVFRNIFSKKGMKGKSVSGMNYYACLSIMSLLILTPFAIAVEGPQLWAAGWQKAVSQIGPNFVWWVAAQSVFYHLYNQVSYMSLDEISPLTFSIGNTMKRISVIVSSIVIFHIPVQPINAIGTGIAILGTFLYSQVKK
;
A
#
# COMPACT_ATOMS: atom_id res chain seq x y z
N MET A 1 -8.38 -13.96 2.40
CA MET A 1 -8.07 -13.66 3.82
C MET A 1 -6.95 -12.64 4.00
N GLY A 2 -5.81 -12.76 3.30
CA GLY A 2 -4.67 -11.83 3.45
C GLY A 2 -5.00 -10.34 3.27
N ALA A 3 -5.89 -9.99 2.33
CA ALA A 3 -6.30 -8.59 2.11
C ALA A 3 -7.09 -7.97 3.27
N MET A 4 -7.81 -8.77 4.08
CA MET A 4 -8.53 -8.27 5.26
C MET A 4 -7.58 -8.11 6.45
N ILE A 5 -6.65 -9.07 6.61
CA ILE A 5 -5.60 -9.01 7.63
C ILE A 5 -4.71 -7.79 7.41
N SER A 6 -4.34 -7.49 6.17
CA SER A 6 -3.54 -6.30 5.86
C SER A 6 -4.26 -5.00 6.17
N ASN A 7 -5.56 -4.90 5.86
CA ASN A 7 -6.37 -3.73 6.23
C ASN A 7 -6.34 -3.50 7.75
N LEU A 8 -6.54 -4.55 8.55
CA LEU A 8 -6.48 -4.46 10.00
C LEU A 8 -5.09 -4.03 10.50
N ALA A 9 -4.03 -4.65 9.98
CA ALA A 9 -2.64 -4.33 10.33
C ALA A 9 -2.27 -2.88 9.95
N PHE A 10 -2.69 -2.39 8.78
CA PHE A 10 -2.46 -1.01 8.36
C PHE A 10 -3.18 0.00 9.26
N VAL A 11 -4.42 -0.29 9.69
CA VAL A 11 -5.14 0.57 10.63
C VAL A 11 -4.41 0.64 11.97
N PHE A 12 -3.99 -0.50 12.53
CA PHE A 12 -3.19 -0.51 13.76
C PHE A 12 -1.89 0.26 13.60
N ARG A 13 -1.14 0.03 12.51
CA ARG A 13 0.09 0.76 12.21
C ARG A 13 -0.16 2.26 12.22
N ASN A 14 -1.22 2.74 11.56
CA ASN A 14 -1.50 4.17 11.46
C ASN A 14 -1.87 4.78 12.83
N ILE A 15 -2.70 4.10 13.63
CA ILE A 15 -3.08 4.55 14.98
C ILE A 15 -1.87 4.62 15.91
N PHE A 16 -1.08 3.55 15.98
CA PHE A 16 0.13 3.51 16.82
C PHE A 16 1.20 4.48 16.33
N SER A 17 1.35 4.65 15.01
CA SER A 17 2.28 5.64 14.45
C SER A 17 1.91 7.05 14.88
N LYS A 18 0.63 7.45 14.74
CA LYS A 18 0.18 8.79 15.17
C LYS A 18 0.34 8.99 16.69
N LYS A 19 0.05 7.97 17.51
CA LYS A 19 0.25 8.04 18.96
C LYS A 19 1.74 8.17 19.32
N GLY A 20 2.62 7.45 18.62
CA GLY A 20 4.07 7.52 18.80
C GLY A 20 4.67 8.86 18.37
N MET A 21 4.18 9.44 17.27
CA MET A 21 4.61 10.76 16.77
C MET A 21 4.28 11.87 17.77
N LYS A 22 3.07 11.88 18.35
CA LYS A 22 2.67 12.83 19.41
C LYS A 22 3.45 12.68 20.72
N GLY A 23 3.82 11.45 21.09
CA GLY A 23 4.48 11.15 22.38
C GLY A 23 6.00 11.38 22.40
N LYS A 24 6.66 11.43 21.24
CA LYS A 24 8.12 11.59 21.12
C LYS A 24 8.58 12.84 20.37
N SER A 25 7.65 13.72 19.95
CA SER A 25 7.95 14.92 19.13
C SER A 25 8.79 14.61 17.89
N VAL A 26 8.57 13.46 17.27
CA VAL A 26 9.30 13.03 16.07
C VAL A 26 8.43 13.33 14.85
N SER A 27 8.95 14.13 13.91
CA SER A 27 8.30 14.39 12.61
C SER A 27 7.93 13.08 11.90
N GLY A 28 6.79 13.06 11.20
CA GLY A 28 6.32 11.90 10.44
C GLY A 28 7.34 11.31 9.48
N MET A 29 8.24 12.14 8.94
CA MET A 29 9.33 11.69 8.07
C MET A 29 10.36 10.82 8.81
N ASN A 30 10.82 11.28 9.98
CA ASN A 30 11.78 10.54 10.80
C ASN A 30 11.15 9.26 11.38
N TYR A 31 9.87 9.32 11.70
CA TYR A 31 9.13 8.14 12.16
C TYR A 31 9.02 7.08 11.05
N TYR A 32 8.72 7.50 9.81
CA TYR A 32 8.71 6.61 8.65
C TYR A 32 10.09 6.00 8.38
N ALA A 33 11.16 6.80 8.43
CA ALA A 33 12.53 6.31 8.23
C ALA A 33 12.89 5.20 9.23
N CYS A 34 12.61 5.43 10.51
CA CYS A 34 12.83 4.43 11.56
C CYS A 34 12.00 3.15 11.32
N LEU A 35 10.71 3.29 11.01
CA LEU A 35 9.84 2.16 10.67
C LEU A 35 10.35 1.38 9.45
N SER A 36 10.83 2.06 8.42
CA SER A 36 11.33 1.42 7.20
C SER A 36 12.58 0.58 7.47
N ILE A 37 13.51 1.09 8.29
CA ILE A 37 14.73 0.37 8.68
C ILE A 37 14.38 -0.86 9.53
N MET A 38 13.51 -0.71 10.53
CA MET A 38 13.06 -1.84 11.35
C MET A 38 12.32 -2.89 10.52
N SER A 39 11.46 -2.45 9.58
CA SER A 39 10.75 -3.35 8.68
C SER A 39 11.70 -4.15 7.80
N LEU A 40 12.77 -3.53 7.30
CA LEU A 40 13.80 -4.21 6.53
C LEU A 40 14.46 -5.33 7.35
N LEU A 41 14.85 -5.05 8.59
CA LEU A 41 15.53 -6.02 9.46
C LEU A 41 14.64 -7.21 9.83
N ILE A 42 13.34 -6.98 10.02
CA ILE A 42 12.37 -8.04 10.38
C ILE A 42 11.95 -8.84 9.14
N LEU A 43 11.72 -8.18 8.00
CA LEU A 43 11.20 -8.82 6.80
C LEU A 43 12.27 -9.64 6.07
N THR A 44 13.53 -9.20 6.08
CA THR A 44 14.64 -9.90 5.40
C THR A 44 14.79 -11.37 5.83
N PRO A 45 14.90 -11.71 7.13
CA PRO A 45 15.02 -13.11 7.55
C PRO A 45 13.74 -13.91 7.25
N PHE A 46 12.56 -13.30 7.36
CA PHE A 46 11.30 -13.97 7.05
C PHE A 46 11.17 -14.29 5.57
N ALA A 47 11.54 -13.36 4.68
CA ALA A 47 11.54 -13.57 3.24
C ALA A 47 12.47 -14.72 2.85
N ILE A 48 13.69 -14.76 3.42
CA ILE A 48 14.64 -15.86 3.18
C ILE A 48 14.09 -17.19 3.70
N ALA A 49 13.46 -17.21 4.89
CA ALA A 49 12.94 -18.43 5.48
C ALA A 49 11.73 -19.02 4.74
N VAL A 50 10.84 -18.15 4.22
CA VAL A 50 9.60 -18.58 3.55
C VAL A 50 9.79 -18.86 2.06
N GLU A 51 10.54 -18.01 1.37
CA GLU A 51 10.70 -18.12 -0.09
C GLU A 51 11.96 -18.93 -0.44
N GLY A 52 13.03 -18.78 0.33
CA GLY A 52 14.29 -19.50 0.09
C GLY A 52 14.99 -19.14 -1.25
N PRO A 53 16.25 -19.57 -1.43
CA PRO A 53 17.06 -19.20 -2.60
C PRO A 53 16.52 -19.77 -3.92
N GLN A 54 15.89 -20.95 -3.87
CA GLN A 54 15.40 -21.65 -5.06
C GLN A 54 14.17 -20.96 -5.68
N LEU A 55 13.19 -20.52 -4.87
CA LEU A 55 12.01 -19.81 -5.40
C LEU A 55 12.40 -18.41 -5.88
N TRP A 56 13.37 -17.75 -5.24
CA TRP A 56 13.94 -16.49 -5.71
C TRP A 56 14.58 -16.64 -7.09
N ALA A 57 15.43 -17.64 -7.29
CA ALA A 57 16.07 -17.89 -8.57
C ALA A 57 15.04 -18.23 -9.67
N ALA A 58 14.06 -19.08 -9.35
CA ALA A 58 12.99 -19.42 -10.29
C ALA A 58 12.12 -18.22 -10.66
N GLY A 59 11.75 -17.39 -9.68
CA GLY A 59 10.99 -16.16 -9.89
C GLY A 59 11.74 -15.14 -10.73
N TRP A 60 13.04 -14.96 -10.46
CA TRP A 60 13.90 -14.07 -11.23
C TRP A 60 14.02 -14.49 -12.70
N GLN A 61 14.30 -15.77 -12.95
CA GLN A 61 14.40 -16.30 -14.32
C GLN A 61 13.07 -16.15 -15.08
N LYS A 62 11.94 -16.39 -14.41
CA LYS A 62 10.61 -16.20 -15.00
C LYS A 62 10.31 -14.73 -15.29
N ALA A 63 10.70 -13.81 -14.42
CA ALA A 63 10.48 -12.38 -14.63
C ALA A 63 11.32 -11.84 -15.80
N VAL A 64 12.59 -12.23 -15.87
CA VAL A 64 13.49 -11.84 -16.95
C VAL A 64 13.06 -12.43 -18.29
N SER A 65 12.53 -13.67 -18.31
CA SER A 65 12.06 -14.28 -19.57
C SER A 65 10.78 -13.63 -20.11
N GLN A 66 9.91 -13.10 -19.25
CA GLN A 66 8.65 -12.46 -19.66
C GLN A 66 8.79 -10.98 -19.99
N ILE A 67 9.64 -10.25 -19.25
CA ILE A 67 9.73 -8.78 -19.32
C ILE A 67 11.04 -8.33 -19.99
N GLY A 68 12.03 -9.21 -20.07
CA GLY A 68 13.37 -8.90 -20.58
C GLY A 68 14.28 -8.21 -19.55
N PRO A 69 15.50 -7.80 -19.96
CA PRO A 69 16.49 -7.19 -19.07
C PRO A 69 16.03 -5.86 -18.45
N ASN A 70 15.05 -5.20 -19.06
CA ASN A 70 14.43 -3.97 -18.54
C ASN A 70 13.62 -4.21 -17.25
N PHE A 71 13.37 -5.46 -16.86
CA PHE A 71 12.72 -5.81 -15.59
C PHE A 71 13.39 -5.13 -14.39
N VAL A 72 14.71 -5.06 -14.36
CA VAL A 72 15.47 -4.43 -13.27
C VAL A 72 15.11 -2.95 -13.12
N TRP A 73 14.92 -2.24 -14.25
CA TRP A 73 14.48 -0.86 -14.23
C TRP A 73 13.06 -0.69 -13.70
N TRP A 74 12.16 -1.59 -14.07
CA TRP A 74 10.79 -1.58 -13.54
C TRP A 74 10.74 -1.86 -12.04
N VAL A 75 11.56 -2.79 -11.54
CA VAL A 75 11.70 -3.05 -10.10
C VAL A 75 12.25 -1.82 -9.38
N ALA A 76 13.32 -1.21 -9.89
CA ALA A 76 13.91 -0.01 -9.30
C ALA A 76 12.91 1.16 -9.27
N ALA A 77 12.23 1.43 -10.37
CA ALA A 77 11.21 2.47 -10.46
C ALA A 77 10.09 2.21 -9.45
N GLN A 78 9.56 0.98 -9.39
CA GLN A 78 8.51 0.60 -8.44
C GLN A 78 8.94 0.79 -6.99
N SER A 79 10.18 0.42 -6.63
CA SER A 79 10.72 0.64 -5.29
C SER A 79 10.80 2.12 -4.92
N VAL A 80 11.25 2.97 -5.84
CA VAL A 80 11.33 4.43 -5.64
C VAL A 80 9.94 5.02 -5.43
N PHE A 81 8.98 4.73 -6.32
CA PHE A 81 7.61 5.22 -6.19
C PHE A 81 6.92 4.71 -4.91
N TYR A 82 7.19 3.47 -4.51
CA TYR A 82 6.68 2.91 -3.26
C TYR A 82 7.21 3.67 -2.04
N HIS A 83 8.51 3.97 -2.00
CA HIS A 83 9.12 4.72 -0.90
C HIS A 83 8.55 6.14 -0.83
N LEU A 84 8.55 6.86 -1.96
CA LEU A 84 8.01 8.22 -2.05
C LEU A 84 6.54 8.28 -1.63
N TYR A 85 5.72 7.33 -2.09
CA TYR A 85 4.32 7.23 -1.67
C TYR A 85 4.18 7.11 -0.15
N ASN A 86 4.94 6.20 0.47
CA ASN A 86 4.86 6.00 1.92
C ASN A 86 5.40 7.23 2.67
N GLN A 87 6.47 7.86 2.20
CA GLN A 87 7.02 9.07 2.81
C GLN A 87 5.98 10.21 2.80
N VAL A 88 5.38 10.52 1.65
CA VAL A 88 4.31 11.52 1.52
C VAL A 88 3.09 11.15 2.36
N SER A 89 2.76 9.86 2.45
CA SER A 89 1.67 9.36 3.30
C SER A 89 1.91 9.65 4.78
N TYR A 90 3.14 9.45 5.28
CA TYR A 90 3.49 9.72 6.66
C TYR A 90 3.60 11.22 6.96
N MET A 91 4.06 12.04 6.01
CA MET A 91 3.98 13.51 6.13
C MET A 91 2.53 13.98 6.22
N SER A 92 1.66 13.44 5.35
CA SER A 92 0.23 13.74 5.39
C SER A 92 -0.37 13.29 6.73
N LEU A 93 -0.07 12.07 7.18
CA LEU A 93 -0.54 11.57 8.46
C LEU A 93 -0.12 12.46 9.63
N ASP A 94 1.00 13.18 9.55
CA ASP A 94 1.45 14.13 10.58
C ASP A 94 0.54 15.36 10.68
N GLU A 95 0.16 15.92 9.53
CA GLU A 95 -0.65 17.14 9.43
C GLU A 95 -2.16 16.91 9.59
N ILE A 96 -2.67 15.76 9.10
CA ILE A 96 -4.10 15.47 9.13
C ILE A 96 -4.50 14.45 10.21
N SER A 97 -5.79 14.41 10.51
CA SER A 97 -6.34 13.41 11.43
C SER A 97 -6.22 11.99 10.81
N PRO A 98 -6.02 10.94 11.62
CA PRO A 98 -6.01 9.56 11.14
C PRO A 98 -7.30 9.17 10.39
N LEU A 99 -8.43 9.79 10.74
CA LEU A 99 -9.70 9.58 10.06
C LEU A 99 -9.65 10.12 8.62
N THR A 100 -9.23 11.37 8.44
CA THR A 100 -9.05 11.99 7.12
C THR A 100 -8.04 11.22 6.27
N PHE A 101 -6.96 10.73 6.88
CA PHE A 101 -5.95 9.92 6.21
C PHE A 101 -6.53 8.58 5.72
N SER A 102 -7.36 7.94 6.54
CA SER A 102 -8.05 6.70 6.16
C SER A 102 -8.98 6.90 4.95
N ILE A 103 -9.68 8.03 4.89
CA ILE A 103 -10.53 8.42 3.75
C ILE A 103 -9.70 8.59 2.47
N GLY A 104 -8.58 9.33 2.56
CA GLY A 104 -7.66 9.50 1.43
C GLY A 104 -7.14 8.16 0.90
N ASN A 105 -6.84 7.21 1.80
CA ASN A 105 -6.40 5.87 1.43
C ASN A 105 -7.50 5.06 0.71
N THR A 106 -8.76 5.21 1.12
CA THR A 106 -9.89 4.62 0.39
C THR A 106 -10.00 5.22 -1.02
N MET A 107 -9.96 6.55 -1.15
CA MET A 107 -10.03 7.22 -2.46
C MET A 107 -8.89 6.78 -3.39
N LYS A 108 -7.66 6.67 -2.88
CA LYS A 108 -6.53 6.12 -3.64
C LYS A 108 -6.86 4.72 -4.20
N ARG A 109 -7.42 3.84 -3.37
CA ARG A 109 -7.76 2.46 -3.77
C ARG A 109 -8.79 2.47 -4.91
N ILE A 110 -9.77 3.37 -4.86
CA ILE A 110 -10.78 3.55 -5.90
C ILE A 110 -10.12 4.00 -7.21
N SER A 111 -9.26 5.02 -7.15
CA SER A 111 -8.53 5.51 -8.33
C SER A 111 -7.67 4.42 -8.98
N VAL A 112 -7.01 3.57 -8.20
CA VAL A 112 -6.22 2.45 -8.71
C VAL A 112 -7.10 1.39 -9.39
N ILE A 113 -8.27 1.07 -8.83
CA ILE A 113 -9.22 0.12 -9.43
C ILE A 113 -9.72 0.65 -10.78
N VAL A 114 -10.20 1.90 -10.82
CA VAL A 114 -10.72 2.52 -12.04
C VAL A 114 -9.63 2.61 -13.11
N SER A 115 -8.43 3.07 -12.74
CA SER A 115 -7.31 3.19 -13.69
C SER A 115 -6.90 1.82 -14.24
N SER A 116 -6.87 0.78 -13.41
CA SER A 116 -6.55 -0.58 -13.85
C SER A 116 -7.56 -1.12 -14.85
N ILE A 117 -8.86 -0.87 -14.65
CA ILE A 117 -9.91 -1.29 -15.58
C ILE A 117 -9.73 -0.59 -16.93
N VAL A 118 -9.45 0.71 -16.92
CA VAL A 118 -9.26 1.51 -18.15
C VAL A 118 -7.99 1.12 -18.90
N ILE A 119 -6.87 0.97 -18.20
CA ILE A 119 -5.57 0.69 -18.83
C ILE A 119 -5.51 -0.76 -19.33
N PHE A 120 -5.85 -1.72 -18.48
CA PHE A 120 -5.72 -3.15 -18.80
C PHE A 120 -6.94 -3.71 -19.53
N HIS A 121 -7.96 -2.88 -19.79
CA HIS A 121 -9.19 -3.27 -20.48
C HIS A 121 -9.81 -4.55 -19.88
N ILE A 122 -9.83 -4.63 -18.55
CA ILE A 122 -10.31 -5.81 -17.84
C ILE A 122 -11.80 -5.98 -18.15
N PRO A 123 -12.27 -7.13 -18.64
CA PRO A 123 -13.68 -7.36 -18.93
C PRO A 123 -14.47 -7.40 -17.60
N VAL A 124 -15.17 -6.31 -17.30
CA VAL A 124 -16.00 -6.21 -16.09
C VAL A 124 -17.43 -6.60 -16.46
N GLN A 125 -17.94 -7.67 -15.86
CA GLN A 125 -19.36 -8.00 -15.96
C GLN A 125 -20.20 -6.84 -15.38
N PRO A 126 -21.33 -6.44 -15.99
CA PRO A 126 -22.13 -5.31 -15.53
C PRO A 126 -22.53 -5.39 -14.05
N ILE A 127 -22.80 -6.59 -13.54
CA ILE A 127 -23.12 -6.82 -12.12
C ILE A 127 -21.93 -6.51 -11.19
N ASN A 128 -20.70 -6.82 -11.61
CA ASN A 128 -19.48 -6.53 -10.85
C ASN A 128 -19.19 -5.03 -10.86
N ALA A 129 -19.50 -4.34 -11.95
CA ALA A 129 -19.38 -2.89 -12.05
C ALA A 129 -20.35 -2.20 -11.09
N ILE A 130 -21.61 -2.65 -11.04
CA ILE A 130 -22.62 -2.13 -10.11
C ILE A 130 -22.21 -2.41 -8.66
N GLY A 131 -21.80 -3.63 -8.34
CA GLY A 131 -21.32 -3.98 -6.99
C GLY A 131 -20.11 -3.14 -6.54
N THR A 132 -19.16 -2.91 -7.45
CA THR A 132 -18.01 -2.03 -7.19
C THR A 132 -18.45 -0.58 -6.99
N GLY A 133 -19.39 -0.09 -7.80
CA GLY A 133 -19.98 1.24 -7.66
C GLY A 133 -20.69 1.43 -6.31
N ILE A 134 -21.48 0.45 -5.86
CA ILE A 134 -22.15 0.48 -4.56
C ILE A 134 -21.13 0.47 -3.42
N ALA A 135 -20.06 -0.33 -3.51
CA ALA A 135 -19.01 -0.36 -2.49
C ALA A 135 -18.26 0.99 -2.42
N ILE A 136 -17.95 1.60 -3.57
CA ILE A 136 -17.36 2.93 -3.66
C ILE A 136 -18.27 3.97 -3.02
N LEU A 137 -19.55 4.00 -3.41
CA LEU A 137 -20.54 4.93 -2.86
C LEU A 137 -20.73 4.74 -1.36
N GLY A 138 -20.83 3.50 -0.88
CA GLY A 138 -20.95 3.20 0.55
C GLY A 138 -19.74 3.68 1.36
N THR A 139 -18.53 3.48 0.85
CA THR A 139 -17.32 3.98 1.51
C THR A 139 -17.23 5.52 1.50
N PHE A 140 -17.67 6.17 0.41
CA PHE A 140 -17.76 7.63 0.32
C PHE A 140 -18.80 8.20 1.29
N LEU A 141 -20.01 7.62 1.34
CA LEU A 141 -21.08 8.07 2.23
C LEU A 141 -20.70 7.88 3.71
N TYR A 142 -20.12 6.73 4.07
CA TYR A 142 -19.61 6.49 5.42
C TYR A 142 -18.57 7.55 5.82
N SER A 143 -17.71 7.93 4.88
CA SER A 143 -16.72 8.99 5.09
C SER A 143 -17.34 10.37 5.30
N GLN A 144 -18.49 10.69 4.71
CA GLN A 144 -19.15 11.99 4.85
C GLN A 144 -19.94 12.07 6.15
N VAL A 145 -20.63 10.99 6.55
CA VAL A 145 -21.47 10.96 7.76
C VAL A 145 -20.66 10.97 9.05
N LYS A 146 -19.43 10.43 9.02
CA LYS A 146 -18.56 10.36 10.20
C LYS A 146 -17.62 11.57 10.36
N LYS A 147 -17.81 12.59 9.52
CA LYS A 147 -17.13 13.89 9.58
C LYS A 147 -17.84 14.79 10.59
#